data_AF-A0A4R4QC51-F1
#
_entry.id   AF-A0A4R4QC51-F1
#
_cell.length_a   1.000
_cell.length_b   1.000
_cell.length_c   1.000
_cell.angle_alpha   90.00
_cell.angle_beta   90.00
_cell.angle_gamma   90.00
#
_symmetry.space_group_name_H-M   'P 1'
#
loop_
_entity.id
_entity.type
_entity.pdbx_description
1 polymer ?
#
loop_
_entity_poly.entity_id
_entity_poly.type
_entity_poly.pdbx_seq_one_letter_code
_entity_poly.pdbx_strand_id
1 'polypeptide(L)'
;MTTRPEFPFRVGDVVELAEQHYCYGLGTLTLRIVEIGRRERHSDGVWIHLRGVELGHPSGPRQRRVLAKLDAIRVRPVPAPAAHVPRRPSWQCAGCGDPWPCPDRRRRLLAEYADNAAALSVYLGMQLVDAASELRHQPAEALHARFLGWLPR
;
A
#
# COMPACT_ATOMS: atom_id res chain seq x y z
N MET A 1 -10.87 11.95 -20.42
CA MET A 1 -12.15 11.25 -20.23
C MET A 1 -11.87 9.97 -19.45
N THR A 2 -11.98 10.02 -18.13
CA THR A 2 -11.69 8.85 -17.28
C THR A 2 -12.90 7.93 -17.30
N THR A 3 -12.82 6.81 -18.02
CA THR A 3 -13.85 5.77 -18.01
C THR A 3 -14.06 5.29 -16.58
N ARG A 4 -15.30 5.43 -16.11
CA ARG A 4 -15.73 4.91 -14.80
C ARG A 4 -15.42 3.40 -14.80
N PRO A 5 -14.74 2.86 -13.78
CA PRO A 5 -14.40 1.44 -13.79
C PRO A 5 -15.69 0.60 -13.82
N GLU A 6 -15.68 -0.46 -14.63
CA GLU A 6 -16.82 -1.37 -14.83
C GLU A 6 -17.26 -2.04 -13.52
N PHE A 7 -16.32 -2.18 -12.58
CA PHE A 7 -16.53 -2.74 -11.25
C PHE A 7 -16.02 -1.76 -10.18
N PRO A 8 -16.56 -1.81 -8.95
CA PRO A 8 -16.05 -1.02 -7.82
C PRO A 8 -14.69 -1.52 -7.29
N PHE A 9 -14.11 -2.56 -7.89
CA PHE A 9 -12.83 -3.18 -7.54
C PHE A 9 -12.03 -3.54 -8.79
N ARG A 10 -10.74 -3.83 -8.62
CA ARG A 10 -9.79 -4.16 -9.67
C ARG A 10 -8.93 -5.37 -9.29
N VAL A 11 -8.24 -5.94 -10.28
CA VAL A 11 -7.16 -6.89 -10.02
C VAL A 11 -6.13 -6.21 -9.11
N GLY A 12 -5.71 -6.92 -8.06
CA GLY A 12 -4.81 -6.44 -7.02
C GLY A 12 -5.50 -5.97 -5.75
N ASP A 13 -6.79 -5.58 -5.81
CA ASP A 13 -7.56 -5.19 -4.63
C ASP A 13 -7.74 -6.38 -3.68
N VAL A 14 -7.83 -6.08 -2.38
CA VAL A 14 -8.26 -7.04 -1.38
C VAL A 14 -9.73 -6.80 -1.12
N VAL A 15 -10.53 -7.85 -1.24
CA VAL A 15 -11.96 -7.82 -0.99
C VAL A 15 -12.35 -8.75 0.14
N GLU A 16 -13.41 -8.41 0.83
CA GLU A 16 -14.04 -9.24 1.85
C GLU A 16 -15.39 -9.73 1.34
N LEU A 17 -15.61 -11.04 1.49
CA LEU A 17 -16.80 -11.74 1.06
C LEU A 17 -17.41 -12.44 2.28
N ALA A 18 -18.59 -12.01 2.70
CA ALA A 18 -19.33 -12.70 3.76
C ALA A 18 -19.80 -14.07 3.26
N GLU A 19 -19.81 -15.08 4.13
CA GLU A 19 -20.14 -16.48 3.82
C GLU A 19 -21.40 -16.64 2.94
N GLN A 20 -22.48 -15.95 3.30
CA GLN A 20 -23.76 -15.98 2.59
C GLN A 20 -23.74 -15.37 1.17
N HIS A 21 -22.64 -14.71 0.78
CA HIS A 21 -22.51 -13.97 -0.48
C HIS A 21 -21.40 -14.51 -1.38
N TYR A 22 -20.90 -15.72 -1.11
CA TYR A 22 -20.04 -16.43 -2.06
C TYR A 22 -20.24 -17.96 -2.00
N CYS A 23 -20.00 -18.63 -3.12
CA CYS A 23 -20.07 -20.10 -3.18
C CYS A 23 -18.70 -20.75 -2.89
N TYR A 24 -18.74 -22.00 -2.41
CA TYR A 24 -17.57 -22.88 -2.24
C TYR A 24 -16.62 -22.50 -1.07
N GLY A 25 -17.18 -22.06 0.06
CA GLY A 25 -16.43 -21.91 1.31
C GLY A 25 -17.34 -21.72 2.53
N LEU A 26 -16.69 -21.66 3.70
CA LEU A 26 -17.30 -21.36 4.99
C LEU A 26 -16.51 -20.20 5.61
N GLY A 27 -17.19 -19.34 6.35
CA GLY A 27 -16.64 -18.14 6.97
C GLY A 27 -16.42 -16.98 6.00
N THR A 28 -16.08 -15.83 6.57
CA THR A 28 -15.70 -14.63 5.82
C THR A 28 -14.40 -14.84 5.08
N LEU A 29 -14.41 -14.65 3.76
CA LEU A 29 -13.24 -14.80 2.90
C LEU A 29 -12.61 -13.43 2.63
N THR A 30 -11.34 -13.26 3.02
CA THR A 30 -10.52 -12.13 2.56
C THR A 30 -9.71 -12.58 1.34
N LEU A 31 -10.00 -12.02 0.18
CA LEU A 31 -9.43 -12.44 -1.10
C LEU A 31 -8.66 -11.29 -1.76
N ARG A 32 -7.38 -11.50 -2.08
CA ARG A 32 -6.66 -10.62 -3.01
C ARG A 32 -7.00 -11.03 -4.44
N ILE A 33 -7.68 -10.16 -5.19
CA ILE A 33 -8.10 -10.45 -6.57
C ILE A 33 -6.88 -10.57 -7.45
N VAL A 34 -6.75 -11.69 -8.17
CA VAL A 34 -5.76 -11.88 -9.23
C VAL A 34 -6.41 -11.90 -10.62
N GLU A 35 -7.71 -12.22 -10.69
CA GLU A 35 -8.46 -12.31 -11.93
C GLU A 35 -9.94 -11.97 -11.68
N ILE A 36 -10.53 -11.16 -12.56
CA ILE A 36 -11.97 -10.87 -12.59
C ILE A 36 -12.55 -11.60 -13.79
N GLY A 37 -13.43 -12.56 -13.53
CA GLY A 37 -14.04 -13.40 -14.54
C GLY A 37 -15.43 -12.91 -14.97
N ARG A 38 -16.20 -13.83 -15.55
CA ARG A 38 -17.53 -13.54 -16.09
C ARG A 38 -18.54 -13.19 -15.00
N ARG A 39 -19.54 -12.40 -15.39
CA ARG A 39 -20.75 -12.13 -14.62
C ARG A 39 -21.86 -13.12 -14.95
N GLU A 40 -22.66 -13.47 -13.96
CA GLU A 40 -23.82 -14.34 -14.07
C GLU A 40 -25.03 -13.65 -13.43
N ARG A 41 -26.20 -13.81 -14.04
CA ARG A 41 -27.45 -13.25 -13.52
C ARG A 41 -28.21 -14.36 -12.82
N HIS A 42 -28.41 -14.20 -11.51
CA HIS A 42 -29.15 -15.13 -10.65
C HIS A 42 -30.45 -14.46 -10.20
N SER A 43 -31.36 -15.23 -9.60
CA SER A 43 -32.65 -14.70 -9.11
C SER A 43 -32.50 -13.62 -8.04
N ASP A 44 -31.42 -13.68 -7.27
CA ASP A 44 -31.16 -12.79 -6.14
C ASP A 44 -30.18 -11.66 -6.47
N GLY A 45 -29.69 -11.56 -7.71
CA GLY A 45 -28.81 -10.48 -8.15
C GLY A 45 -27.75 -10.89 -9.17
N VAL A 46 -26.74 -10.02 -9.34
CA VAL A 46 -25.60 -10.28 -10.22
C VAL A 46 -24.48 -10.90 -9.42
N TRP A 47 -23.96 -12.02 -9.92
CA TRP A 47 -22.80 -12.70 -9.36
C TRP A 47 -21.61 -12.61 -10.31
N ILE A 48 -20.39 -12.68 -9.78
CA ILE A 48 -19.16 -12.56 -10.55
C ILE A 48 -18.14 -13.62 -10.12
N HIS A 49 -17.48 -14.21 -11.10
CA HIS A 49 -16.37 -15.13 -10.85
C HIS A 49 -15.12 -14.34 -10.48
N LEU A 50 -14.51 -14.66 -9.36
CA LEU A 50 -13.23 -14.10 -8.93
C LEU A 50 -12.23 -15.23 -8.70
N ARG A 51 -10.99 -14.98 -9.12
CA ARG A 51 -9.84 -15.77 -8.67
C ARG A 51 -8.96 -14.89 -7.82
N GLY A 52 -8.41 -15.45 -6.76
CA GLY A 52 -7.54 -14.72 -5.87
C GLY A 52 -6.72 -15.59 -4.94
N VAL A 53 -5.92 -14.93 -4.12
CA VAL A 53 -5.22 -15.54 -2.98
C VAL A 53 -5.99 -15.20 -1.71
N GLU A 54 -6.41 -16.21 -0.98
CA GLU A 54 -7.00 -16.09 0.34
C GLU A 54 -5.95 -15.64 1.35
N LEU A 55 -6.28 -14.60 2.10
CA LEU A 55 -5.44 -14.03 3.14
C LEU A 55 -6.00 -14.42 4.51
N GLY A 56 -5.12 -14.82 5.43
CA GLY A 56 -5.50 -15.15 6.81
C GLY A 56 -5.98 -16.59 7.05
N HIS A 57 -5.91 -17.48 6.05
CA HIS A 57 -6.20 -18.90 6.26
C HIS A 57 -5.13 -19.55 7.16
N PRO A 58 -5.51 -20.41 8.15
CA PRO A 58 -4.57 -20.98 9.12
C PRO A 58 -3.40 -21.75 8.50
N SER A 59 -3.66 -22.42 7.38
CA SER A 59 -2.65 -23.20 6.63
C SER A 59 -1.80 -22.36 5.66
N GLY A 60 -1.89 -21.02 5.71
CA GLY A 60 -1.19 -20.12 4.81
C GLY A 60 -1.97 -19.74 3.55
N PRO A 61 -1.35 -18.96 2.63
CA PRO A 61 -2.03 -18.41 1.46
C PRO A 61 -2.48 -19.50 0.50
N ARG A 62 -3.76 -19.47 0.12
CA ARG A 62 -4.38 -20.46 -0.77
C ARG A 62 -5.01 -19.79 -1.97
N GLN A 63 -4.80 -20.35 -3.18
CA GLN A 63 -5.54 -19.87 -4.35
C GLN A 63 -7.00 -20.32 -4.25
N ARG A 64 -7.93 -19.39 -4.48
CA ARG A 64 -9.37 -19.63 -4.47
C ARG A 64 -10.00 -19.14 -5.78
N ARG A 65 -10.98 -19.90 -6.26
CA ARG A 65 -11.95 -19.47 -7.27
C ARG A 65 -13.30 -19.43 -6.59
N VAL A 66 -13.97 -18.30 -6.63
CA VAL A 66 -15.26 -18.09 -5.97
C VAL A 66 -16.22 -17.41 -6.91
N LEU A 67 -17.51 -17.75 -6.77
CA LEU A 67 -18.60 -17.00 -7.33
C LEU A 67 -19.13 -16.12 -6.21
N ALA A 68 -19.07 -14.80 -6.37
CA ALA A 68 -19.42 -13.83 -5.33
C ALA A 68 -20.52 -12.88 -5.81
N LYS A 69 -21.43 -12.51 -4.90
CA LYS A 69 -22.51 -11.58 -5.21
C LYS A 69 -21.96 -10.15 -5.34
N LEU A 70 -22.13 -9.54 -6.50
CA LEU A 70 -21.39 -8.33 -6.91
C LEU A 70 -21.63 -7.13 -5.98
N ASP A 71 -22.87 -6.94 -5.52
CA ASP A 71 -23.27 -5.84 -4.62
C ASP A 71 -22.83 -6.04 -3.16
N ALA A 72 -22.48 -7.27 -2.79
CA ALA A 72 -22.01 -7.65 -1.46
C ALA A 72 -20.48 -7.61 -1.34
N ILE A 73 -19.74 -7.46 -2.45
CA ILE A 73 -18.27 -7.38 -2.43
C ILE A 73 -17.84 -6.08 -1.74
N ARG A 74 -17.10 -6.21 -0.64
CA ARG A 74 -16.52 -5.07 0.06
C ARG A 74 -15.03 -4.98 -0.25
N VAL A 75 -14.60 -3.92 -0.93
CA VAL A 75 -13.17 -3.63 -1.05
C VAL A 75 -12.65 -3.27 0.32
N ARG A 76 -11.74 -4.09 0.85
CA ARG A 76 -10.94 -3.69 1.98
C ARG A 76 -9.91 -2.70 1.44
N PRO A 77 -9.86 -1.46 1.94
CA PRO A 77 -8.69 -0.64 1.70
C PRO A 77 -7.51 -1.40 2.30
N VAL A 78 -6.69 -2.00 1.44
CA VAL A 78 -5.34 -2.36 1.84
C VAL A 78 -4.74 -1.03 2.25
N PRO A 79 -4.25 -0.85 3.48
CA PRO A 79 -3.45 0.31 3.77
C PRO A 79 -2.34 0.27 2.72
N ALA A 80 -2.36 1.22 1.77
CA ALA A 80 -1.21 1.43 0.90
C ALA A 80 -0.01 1.40 1.85
N PRO A 81 1.05 0.59 1.60
CA PRO A 81 2.16 0.46 2.53
C PRO A 81 2.54 1.88 2.93
N ALA A 82 2.23 2.24 4.19
CA ALA A 82 1.95 3.64 4.50
C ALA A 82 3.13 4.44 3.98
N ALA A 83 2.85 5.33 3.02
CA ALA A 83 3.92 5.90 2.22
C ALA A 83 4.94 6.46 3.20
N HIS A 84 6.21 6.05 3.09
CA HIS A 84 7.23 6.43 4.06
C HIS A 84 7.65 7.88 3.79
N VAL A 85 6.69 8.80 3.92
CA VAL A 85 6.76 10.23 3.70
C VAL A 85 6.92 10.94 5.05
N PRO A 86 7.52 12.13 5.08
CA PRO A 86 7.67 12.87 6.32
C PRO A 86 6.31 13.46 6.75
N ARG A 87 5.92 13.23 8.01
CA ARG A 87 4.87 13.99 8.68
C ARG A 87 5.48 15.28 9.22
N ARG A 88 5.03 16.43 8.73
CA ARG A 88 5.44 17.73 9.27
C ARG A 88 4.50 18.17 10.41
N PRO A 89 4.97 18.89 11.44
CA PRO A 89 6.36 19.35 11.63
C PRO A 89 7.24 18.38 12.43
N SER A 90 6.74 17.17 12.76
CA SER A 90 7.49 16.23 13.60
C SER A 90 8.64 15.52 12.89
N TRP A 91 8.63 15.53 11.55
CA TRP A 91 9.50 14.76 10.68
C TRP A 91 9.53 13.27 11.00
N GLN A 92 8.45 12.73 11.56
CA GLN A 92 8.27 11.29 11.73
C GLN A 92 7.75 10.67 10.43
N CYS A 93 8.13 9.44 10.17
CA CYS A 93 7.69 8.72 8.99
C CYS A 93 6.21 8.35 9.13
N ALA A 94 5.38 8.73 8.15
CA ALA A 94 3.97 8.33 8.15
C ALA A 94 3.75 6.82 8.02
N GLY A 95 4.77 6.11 7.51
CA GLY A 95 4.78 4.67 7.30
C GLY A 95 4.99 3.85 8.57
N CYS A 96 6.04 4.17 9.32
CA CYS A 96 6.51 3.37 10.45
C CYS A 96 6.64 4.14 11.78
N GLY A 97 6.44 5.46 11.79
CA GLY A 97 6.61 6.30 12.99
C GLY A 97 8.05 6.72 13.28
N ASP A 98 9.04 6.01 12.74
CA ASP A 98 10.46 6.34 12.93
C ASP A 98 10.84 7.72 12.40
N PRO A 99 11.97 8.31 12.85
CA PRO A 99 12.51 9.53 12.27
C PRO A 99 12.71 9.42 10.74
N TRP A 100 12.01 10.26 9.97
CA TRP A 100 12.16 10.33 8.53
C TRP A 100 13.47 11.03 8.12
N PRO A 101 14.28 10.54 7.16
CA PRO A 101 14.07 9.31 6.38
C PRO A 101 14.34 8.06 7.25
N CYS A 102 13.34 7.19 7.37
CA CYS A 102 13.46 5.92 8.07
C CYS A 102 14.22 4.89 7.19
N PRO A 103 14.72 3.77 7.75
CA PRO A 103 15.51 2.78 6.99
C PRO A 103 14.85 2.31 5.68
N ASP A 104 13.53 2.05 5.68
CA ASP A 104 12.78 1.71 4.47
C ASP A 104 12.79 2.81 3.42
N ARG A 105 12.59 4.07 3.83
CA ARG A 105 12.63 5.20 2.89
C ARG A 105 14.03 5.40 2.33
N ARG A 106 15.07 5.24 3.15
CA ARG A 106 16.47 5.32 2.69
C ARG A 106 16.74 4.30 1.58
N ARG A 107 16.39 3.02 1.81
CA ARG A 107 16.54 1.96 0.79
C ARG A 107 15.78 2.28 -0.50
N ARG A 108 14.53 2.74 -0.38
CA ARG A 108 13.71 3.11 -1.55
C ARG A 108 14.29 4.30 -2.30
N LEU A 109 14.76 5.33 -1.60
CA LEU A 109 15.42 6.49 -2.22
C LEU A 109 16.70 6.09 -2.96
N LEU A 110 17.52 5.18 -2.42
CA LEU A 110 18.69 4.67 -3.13
C LEU A 110 18.31 3.93 -4.40
N ALA A 111 17.24 3.14 -4.37
CA ALA A 111 16.76 2.44 -5.56
C ALA A 111 16.12 3.40 -6.59
N GLU A 112 15.32 4.36 -6.14
CA GLU A 112 14.65 5.38 -6.97
C GLU A 112 15.67 6.27 -7.70
N TYR A 113 16.82 6.55 -7.07
CA TYR A 113 17.88 7.42 -7.59
C TYR A 113 19.17 6.66 -7.91
N ALA A 114 19.09 5.35 -8.17
CA ALA A 114 20.28 4.51 -8.37
C ALA A 114 21.20 5.05 -9.49
N ASP A 115 20.62 5.62 -10.54
CA ASP A 115 21.35 6.19 -11.68
C ASP A 115 21.69 7.69 -11.52
N ASN A 116 21.28 8.33 -10.42
CA ASN A 116 21.48 9.76 -10.20
C ASN A 116 21.59 10.14 -8.71
N ALA A 117 22.72 9.77 -8.10
CA ALA A 117 23.01 10.07 -6.69
C ALA A 117 23.09 11.59 -6.38
N ALA A 118 23.46 12.41 -7.37
CA ALA A 118 23.48 13.86 -7.22
C ALA A 118 22.07 14.42 -7.00
N ALA A 119 21.09 13.98 -7.78
CA ALA A 119 19.69 14.39 -7.61
C ALA A 119 19.13 13.95 -6.25
N LEU A 120 19.52 12.76 -5.75
CA LEU A 120 19.14 12.32 -4.40
C LEU A 120 19.70 13.26 -3.32
N SER A 121 20.97 13.64 -3.44
CA SER A 121 21.64 14.55 -2.50
C SER A 121 20.98 15.93 -2.48
N VAL A 122 20.63 16.46 -3.65
CA VAL A 122 19.90 17.73 -3.78
C VAL A 122 18.51 17.64 -3.13
N TYR A 123 17.74 16.59 -3.43
CA TYR A 123 16.43 16.36 -2.83
C TYR A 123 16.50 16.30 -1.30
N LEU A 124 17.43 15.52 -0.75
CA LEU A 124 17.61 15.40 0.70
C LEU A 124 18.16 16.68 1.34
N GLY A 125 18.96 17.47 0.61
CA GLY A 125 19.42 18.78 1.04
C GLY A 125 18.27 19.77 1.24
N MET A 126 17.33 19.82 0.28
CA MET A 126 16.12 20.65 0.42
C MET A 126 15.28 20.23 1.65
N GLN A 127 15.10 18.92 1.82
CA GLN A 127 14.38 18.39 2.97
C GLN A 127 15.10 18.67 4.30
N LEU A 128 16.44 18.69 4.31
CA LEU A 128 17.24 19.04 5.48
C LEU A 128 17.05 20.52 5.88
N VAL A 129 17.05 21.44 4.92
CA VAL A 129 16.82 22.88 5.18
C VAL A 129 15.46 23.12 5.84
N ASP A 130 14.44 22.46 5.31
CA ASP A 130 13.10 22.52 5.88
C ASP A 130 13.05 21.90 7.28
N ALA A 131 13.68 20.73 7.47
CA ALA A 131 13.72 20.06 8.76
C ALA A 131 14.47 20.87 9.81
N ALA A 132 15.57 21.53 9.45
CA ALA A 132 16.32 22.41 10.35
C ALA A 132 15.46 23.61 10.80
N SER A 133 14.58 24.10 9.93
CA SER A 133 13.68 25.22 10.25
C SER A 133 12.56 24.80 11.22
N GLU A 134 12.06 23.57 11.11
CA GLU A 134 10.97 23.03 11.93
C GLU A 134 11.47 22.37 13.23
N LEU A 135 12.66 21.78 13.24
CA LEU A 135 13.28 21.07 14.36
C LEU A 135 14.44 21.84 14.99
N ARG A 136 14.28 23.15 15.24
CA ARG A 136 15.35 24.04 15.74
C ARG A 136 15.99 23.62 17.07
N HIS A 137 15.36 22.72 17.81
CA HIS A 137 15.88 22.17 19.07
C HIS A 137 16.86 21.01 18.86
N GLN A 138 16.93 20.45 17.65
CA GLN A 138 17.86 19.37 17.31
C GLN A 138 19.21 19.94 16.86
N PRO A 139 20.35 19.33 17.25
CA PRO A 139 21.67 19.72 16.73
C PRO A 139 21.75 19.60 15.21
N ALA A 140 22.37 20.59 14.55
CA ALA A 140 22.50 20.61 13.09
C ALA A 140 23.26 19.38 12.55
N GLU A 141 24.30 18.94 13.27
CA GLU A 141 25.07 17.73 12.96
C GLU A 141 24.21 16.45 12.98
N ALA A 142 23.28 16.34 13.93
CA ALA A 142 22.38 15.20 14.04
C ALA A 142 21.39 15.16 12.86
N LEU A 143 20.88 16.32 12.45
CA LEU A 143 20.04 16.45 11.26
C LEU A 143 20.83 16.14 9.99
N HIS A 144 22.06 16.65 9.86
CA HIS A 144 22.92 16.34 8.71
C HIS A 144 23.21 14.83 8.61
N ALA A 145 23.64 14.20 9.69
CA ALA A 145 23.91 12.76 9.73
C ALA A 145 22.65 11.92 9.40
N ARG A 146 21.47 12.36 9.87
CA ARG A 146 20.20 11.70 9.60
C ARG A 146 19.78 11.75 8.13
N PHE A 147 19.95 12.90 7.47
CA PHE A 147 19.49 13.09 6.09
C PHE A 147 20.53 12.66 5.06
N LEU A 148 21.80 13.00 5.27
CA LEU A 148 22.87 12.84 4.28
C LEU A 148 23.94 11.82 4.70
N GLY A 149 24.06 11.51 5.99
CA GLY A 149 25.17 10.69 6.53
C GLY A 149 25.22 9.22 6.08
N TRP A 150 24.19 8.74 5.39
CA TRP A 150 24.09 7.36 4.88
C TRP A 150 24.17 7.28 3.35
N LEU A 151 24.33 8.41 2.66
CA LEU A 151 24.45 8.41 1.20
C LEU A 151 25.78 7.76 0.77
N PRO A 152 25.79 7.01 -0.35
CA PRO A 152 27.02 6.50 -0.93
C PRO A 152 27.94 7.67 -1.32
N ARG A 153 29.24 7.52 -1.07
CA ARG A 153 30.26 8.51 -1.40
C ARG A 153 30.85 8.24 -2.78
#